data_AF-A0A542K8Y6-F1
#
_entry.id   AF-A0A542K8Y6-F1
#
_cell.length_a   1.000
_cell.length_b   1.000
_cell.length_c   1.000
_cell.angle_alpha   90.00
_cell.angle_beta   90.00
_cell.angle_gamma   90.00
#
_symmetry.space_group_name_H-M   'P 1'
#
loop_
_entity.id
_entity.type
_entity.pdbx_description
1 polymer ?
#
loop_
_entity_poly.entity_id
_entity_poly.type
_entity_poly.pdbx_seq_one_letter_code
_entity_poly.pdbx_strand_id
1 'polypeptide(L)'
;MMSAMQLTTVEATLIGTAVGALASFSSTLLIQRATLARDRENRIWERRATVYEDALTSVHRGERFRAGVLETGELPEVPAQRGREVEADLVLARLKIYGSRRVVNAHASTVAAMTEWITSVAVWKEQAAQGRTPLRDPAGDPLWAAVLREAARAQKSDLEFVAIVQVEIQTKPEADGAAHPLLSRLTWWRHRP
;
A
#
# COMPACT_ATOMS: atom_id res chain seq x y z
N MET A 1 -12.71 14.96 -70.56
CA MET A 1 -12.26 13.55 -70.50
C MET A 1 -11.10 13.47 -69.52
N MET A 2 -11.32 12.95 -68.31
CA MET A 2 -10.25 12.67 -67.34
C MET A 2 -10.02 11.15 -67.34
N SER A 3 -8.79 10.74 -67.70
CA SER A 3 -8.37 9.34 -67.76
C SER A 3 -8.56 8.64 -66.42
N ALA A 4 -9.33 7.55 -66.43
CA ALA A 4 -9.35 6.59 -65.32
C ALA A 4 -7.97 5.89 -65.26
N MET A 5 -7.24 6.12 -64.17
CA MET A 5 -5.97 5.49 -63.88
C MET A 5 -6.22 4.00 -63.59
N GLN A 6 -5.99 3.13 -64.58
CA GLN A 6 -6.10 1.67 -64.44
C GLN A 6 -4.89 1.16 -63.66
N LEU A 7 -5.02 1.01 -62.34
CA LEU A 7 -4.03 0.33 -61.50
C LEU A 7 -3.88 -1.11 -61.98
N THR A 8 -2.65 -1.56 -62.25
CA THR A 8 -2.41 -2.95 -62.61
C THR A 8 -2.64 -3.86 -61.39
N THR A 9 -3.07 -5.10 -61.61
CA THR A 9 -3.30 -6.09 -60.53
C THR A 9 -2.08 -6.23 -59.60
N VAL A 10 -0.88 -6.09 -60.16
CA VAL A 10 0.39 -6.13 -59.40
C VAL A 10 0.52 -4.93 -58.47
N GLU A 11 0.25 -3.71 -58.94
CA GLU A 11 0.29 -2.49 -58.12
C GLU A 11 -0.76 -2.51 -57.01
N ALA A 12 -1.99 -2.96 -57.31
CA ALA A 12 -3.03 -3.11 -56.31
C ALA A 12 -2.65 -4.13 -55.22
N THR A 13 -1.97 -5.22 -55.59
CA THR A 13 -1.47 -6.25 -54.66
C THR A 13 -0.32 -5.72 -53.80
N LEU A 14 0.59 -4.94 -54.37
CA LEU A 14 1.69 -4.29 -53.64
C LEU A 14 1.18 -3.25 -52.64
N ILE A 15 0.20 -2.43 -53.02
CA ILE A 15 -0.43 -1.46 -52.11
C ILE A 15 -1.18 -2.19 -50.99
N GLY A 16 -1.94 -3.25 -51.31
CA GLY A 16 -2.68 -4.04 -50.32
C GLY A 16 -1.75 -4.73 -49.30
N THR A 17 -0.63 -5.29 -49.76
CA THR A 17 0.36 -5.92 -48.87
C THR A 17 1.11 -4.90 -48.02
N ALA A 18 1.47 -3.74 -48.56
CA ALA A 18 2.09 -2.65 -47.79
C ALA A 18 1.15 -2.10 -46.69
N VAL A 19 -0.12 -1.88 -47.02
CA VAL A 19 -1.15 -1.45 -46.05
C VAL A 19 -1.39 -2.53 -44.99
N GLY A 20 -1.48 -3.80 -45.38
CA GLY A 20 -1.63 -4.92 -44.45
C GLY A 20 -0.44 -5.08 -43.51
N ALA A 21 0.78 -4.89 -44.00
CA ALA A 21 2.01 -4.93 -43.21
C ALA A 21 2.06 -3.78 -42.18
N LEU A 22 1.70 -2.56 -42.58
CA LEU A 22 1.63 -1.40 -41.68
C LEU A 22 0.55 -1.58 -40.61
N ALA A 23 -0.61 -2.12 -40.98
CA ALA A 23 -1.68 -2.43 -40.03
C ALA A 23 -1.24 -3.48 -39.01
N SER A 24 -0.55 -4.52 -39.46
CA SER A 24 -0.02 -5.59 -38.60
C SER A 24 1.04 -5.05 -37.64
N PHE A 25 2.01 -4.28 -38.16
CA PHE A 25 3.05 -3.65 -37.34
C PHE A 25 2.46 -2.69 -36.29
N SER A 26 1.48 -1.88 -36.68
CA SER A 26 0.78 -0.97 -35.75
C SER A 26 0.04 -1.74 -34.66
N SER A 27 -0.63 -2.84 -35.02
CA SER A 27 -1.31 -3.72 -34.05
C SER A 27 -0.31 -4.32 -33.04
N THR A 28 0.81 -4.86 -33.52
CA THR A 28 1.86 -5.41 -32.66
C THR A 28 2.42 -4.36 -31.70
N LEU A 29 2.67 -3.13 -32.17
CA LEU A 29 3.15 -2.04 -31.31
C LEU A 29 2.11 -1.64 -30.24
N LEU A 30 0.83 -1.60 -30.59
CA LEU A 30 -0.23 -1.30 -29.63
C LEU A 30 -0.36 -2.38 -28.55
N ILE A 31 -0.32 -3.66 -28.96
CA ILE A 31 -0.34 -4.80 -28.04
C ILE A 31 0.91 -4.75 -27.14
N GLN A 32 2.09 -4.55 -27.71
CA GLN A 32 3.33 -4.49 -26.93
C GLN A 32 3.29 -3.35 -25.89
N ARG A 33 2.77 -2.17 -26.27
CA ARG A 33 2.59 -1.06 -25.32
C ARG A 33 1.59 -1.38 -24.23
N ALA A 34 0.46 -2.01 -24.57
CA ALA A 34 -0.54 -2.42 -23.59
C ALA A 34 0.01 -3.47 -22.62
N THR A 35 0.79 -4.44 -23.12
CA THR A 35 1.46 -5.44 -22.28
C THR A 35 2.49 -4.80 -21.36
N LEU A 36 3.36 -3.92 -21.88
CA LEU A 36 4.35 -3.22 -21.06
C LEU A 36 3.70 -2.35 -19.97
N ALA A 37 2.56 -1.72 -20.26
CA ALA A 37 1.80 -0.96 -19.27
C ALA A 37 1.26 -1.85 -18.15
N ARG A 38 0.65 -2.99 -18.51
CA ARG A 38 0.12 -3.99 -17.56
C ARG A 38 1.24 -4.61 -16.70
N ASP A 39 2.37 -4.95 -17.32
CA ASP A 39 3.52 -5.50 -16.60
C ASP A 39 4.07 -4.49 -15.59
N ARG A 40 4.13 -3.21 -15.96
CA ARG A 40 4.55 -2.14 -15.06
C ARG A 40 3.59 -1.97 -13.89
N GLU A 41 2.29 -1.99 -14.15
CA GLU A 41 1.24 -1.90 -13.12
C GLU A 41 1.30 -3.09 -12.16
N ASN A 42 1.43 -4.31 -12.69
CA ASN A 42 1.59 -5.52 -11.88
C ASN A 42 2.82 -5.45 -10.96
N ARG A 43 3.97 -4.98 -11.46
CA ARG A 43 5.17 -4.81 -10.63
C ARG A 43 5.00 -3.77 -9.52
N ILE A 44 4.26 -2.69 -9.78
CA ILE A 44 3.97 -1.68 -8.75
C ILE A 44 3.04 -2.28 -7.69
N TRP A 45 2.02 -3.03 -8.12
CA TRP A 45 1.11 -3.72 -7.20
C TRP A 45 1.84 -4.75 -6.34
N GLU A 46 2.71 -5.56 -6.92
CA GLU A 46 3.52 -6.55 -6.18
C GLU A 46 4.39 -5.87 -5.12
N ARG A 47 5.08 -4.77 -5.48
CA ARG A 47 5.85 -3.97 -4.52
C ARG A 47 4.97 -3.40 -3.40
N ARG A 48 3.77 -2.91 -3.74
CA ARG A 48 2.81 -2.42 -2.74
C ARG A 48 2.37 -3.53 -1.79
N ALA A 49 2.05 -4.71 -2.32
CA ALA A 49 1.64 -5.86 -1.52
C ALA A 49 2.73 -6.28 -0.53
N THR A 50 4.00 -6.37 -0.97
CA THR A 50 5.13 -6.64 -0.07
C THR A 50 5.26 -5.60 1.04
N VAL A 51 5.07 -4.31 0.72
CA VAL A 51 5.12 -3.25 1.75
C VAL A 51 3.97 -3.39 2.75
N TYR A 52 2.78 -3.81 2.30
CA TYR A 52 1.64 -4.05 3.20
C TYR A 52 1.87 -5.25 4.11
N GLU A 53 2.49 -6.32 3.61
CA GLU A 53 2.89 -7.47 4.41
C GLU A 53 3.91 -7.11 5.49
N ASP A 54 4.94 -6.33 5.14
CA ASP A 54 5.93 -5.83 6.09
C ASP A 54 5.27 -4.97 7.19
N ALA A 55 4.33 -4.13 6.79
CA ALA A 55 3.58 -3.27 7.70
C ALA A 55 2.68 -4.07 8.66
N LEU A 56 1.93 -5.05 8.15
CA LEU A 56 1.12 -5.95 8.97
C LEU A 56 1.98 -6.76 9.95
N THR A 57 3.14 -7.23 9.49
CA THR A 57 4.10 -7.94 10.34
C THR A 57 4.61 -7.04 11.47
N SER A 58 4.91 -5.78 11.17
CA SER A 58 5.36 -4.79 12.16
C SER A 58 4.29 -4.55 13.24
N VAL A 59 3.03 -4.30 12.83
CA VAL A 59 1.90 -4.11 13.74
C VAL A 59 1.67 -5.34 14.62
N HIS A 60 1.66 -6.54 14.04
CA HIS A 60 1.48 -7.78 14.80
C HIS A 60 2.63 -8.05 15.79
N ARG A 61 3.86 -7.66 15.45
CA ARG A 61 4.98 -7.71 16.41
C ARG A 61 4.77 -6.73 17.58
N GLY A 62 4.26 -5.53 17.30
CA GLY A 62 3.88 -4.55 18.31
C GLY A 62 2.80 -5.07 19.26
N GLU A 63 1.74 -5.66 18.71
CA GLU A 63 0.67 -6.32 19.46
C GLU A 63 1.20 -7.40 20.41
N ARG A 64 2.04 -8.32 19.91
CA ARG A 64 2.62 -9.39 20.74
C ARG A 64 3.52 -8.85 21.85
N PHE A 65 4.32 -7.83 21.55
CA PHE A 65 5.11 -7.16 22.58
C PHE A 65 4.22 -6.54 23.65
N ARG A 66 3.14 -5.85 23.24
CA ARG A 66 2.18 -5.26 24.16
C ARG A 66 1.48 -6.31 25.02
N ALA A 67 1.04 -7.41 24.45
CA ALA A 67 0.44 -8.52 25.19
C ALA A 67 1.41 -9.07 26.26
N GLY A 68 2.68 -9.30 25.90
CA GLY A 68 3.69 -9.79 26.84
C GLY A 68 3.94 -8.83 28.01
N VAL A 69 4.00 -7.52 27.75
CA VAL A 69 4.16 -6.50 28.82
C VAL A 69 2.91 -6.45 29.71
N LEU A 70 1.71 -6.54 29.13
CA LEU A 70 0.47 -6.53 29.92
C LEU A 70 0.32 -7.77 30.80
N GLU A 71 0.82 -8.91 30.34
CA GLU A 71 0.79 -10.18 31.07
C GLU A 71 1.80 -10.22 32.22
N THR A 72 3.04 -9.77 31.96
CA THR A 72 4.16 -9.90 32.90
C THR A 72 4.39 -8.66 33.75
N GLY A 73 4.04 -7.48 33.23
CA GLY A 73 4.47 -6.19 33.80
C GLY A 73 5.92 -5.84 33.47
N GLU A 74 6.64 -6.71 32.74
CA GLU A 74 8.04 -6.52 32.42
C GLU A 74 8.24 -5.98 31.01
N LEU A 75 9.11 -4.98 30.89
CA LEU A 75 9.66 -4.58 29.60
C LEU A 75 10.76 -5.61 29.30
N PRO A 76 10.65 -6.41 28.23
CA PRO A 76 11.70 -7.37 27.92
C PRO A 76 13.03 -6.64 27.73
N GLU A 77 14.12 -7.25 28.18
CA GLU A 77 15.48 -6.81 27.91
C GLU A 77 15.76 -6.99 26.41
N VAL A 78 15.34 -6.01 25.61
CA VAL A 78 15.59 -6.04 24.17
C VAL A 78 16.95 -5.37 23.92
N PRO A 79 17.85 -5.96 23.11
CA PRO A 79 19.01 -5.24 22.60
C PRO A 79 18.50 -4.06 21.78
N ALA A 80 18.56 -2.86 22.35
CA ALA A 80 18.17 -1.56 21.81
C ALA A 80 16.75 -1.47 21.20
N GLN A 81 15.82 -0.82 21.91
CA GLN A 81 14.57 -0.26 21.35
C GLN A 81 14.78 0.51 20.04
N ARG A 82 15.98 1.12 19.87
CA ARG A 82 16.43 1.80 18.65
C ARG A 82 16.28 0.94 17.38
N GLY A 83 16.40 -0.40 17.45
CA GLY A 83 16.22 -1.27 16.28
C GLY A 83 14.78 -1.33 15.76
N ARG A 84 13.78 -1.25 16.66
CA ARG A 84 12.35 -1.28 16.29
C ARG A 84 11.85 0.05 15.73
N GLU A 85 12.33 1.17 16.28
CA GLU A 85 12.02 2.50 15.76
C GLU A 85 12.50 2.64 14.31
N VAL A 86 13.74 2.21 14.04
CA VAL A 86 14.32 2.22 12.68
C VAL A 86 13.53 1.32 11.71
N GLU A 87 13.05 0.15 12.18
CA GLU A 87 12.20 -0.73 11.37
C GLU A 87 10.83 -0.09 11.05
N ALA A 88 10.18 0.52 12.05
CA ALA A 88 8.90 1.22 11.86
C ALA A 88 9.02 2.42 10.91
N ASP A 89 10.10 3.19 11.02
CA ASP A 89 10.40 4.32 10.13
C ASP A 89 10.65 3.86 8.70
N LEU A 90 11.36 2.73 8.52
CA LEU A 90 11.61 2.15 7.20
C LEU A 90 10.30 1.69 6.55
N VAL A 91 9.44 1.00 7.30
CA VAL A 91 8.12 0.59 6.83
C VAL A 91 7.29 1.80 6.44
N LEU A 92 7.26 2.85 7.28
CA LEU A 92 6.53 4.09 6.98
C LEU A 92 7.07 4.79 5.73
N ALA A 93 8.39 4.85 5.54
CA ALA A 93 8.99 5.41 4.34
C ALA A 93 8.58 4.63 3.08
N ARG A 94 8.56 3.30 3.15
CA ARG A 94 8.10 2.46 2.03
C ARG A 94 6.61 2.61 1.76
N LEU A 95 5.79 2.75 2.81
CA LEU A 95 4.37 3.07 2.68
C LEU A 95 4.14 4.43 2.02
N LYS A 96 4.97 5.44 2.29
CA LYS A 96 4.88 6.75 1.61
C LYS A 96 5.19 6.65 0.11
N ILE A 97 6.01 5.69 -0.31
CA ILE A 97 6.37 5.48 -1.72
C ILE A 97 5.29 4.68 -2.45
N TYR A 98 4.80 3.59 -1.85
CA TYR A 98 3.96 2.61 -2.54
C TYR A 98 2.51 2.58 -2.07
N GLY A 99 2.24 2.94 -0.82
CA GLY A 99 0.93 2.84 -0.19
C GLY A 99 0.03 4.04 -0.48
N SER A 100 -1.27 3.87 -0.25
CA SER A 100 -2.21 4.98 -0.31
C SER A 100 -2.04 5.90 0.90
N ARG A 101 -2.54 7.14 0.78
CA ARG A 101 -2.61 8.08 1.91
C ARG A 101 -3.40 7.51 3.10
N ARG A 102 -4.42 6.69 2.83
CA ARG A 102 -5.25 6.08 3.88
C ARG A 102 -4.46 5.05 4.69
N VAL A 103 -3.69 4.19 4.02
CA VAL A 103 -2.81 3.20 4.68
C VAL A 103 -1.67 3.90 5.43
N VAL A 104 -1.04 4.90 4.82
CA VAL A 104 0.04 5.68 5.46
C VAL A 104 -0.45 6.33 6.76
N ASN A 105 -1.61 6.99 6.71
CA ASN A 105 -2.18 7.64 7.90
C ASN A 105 -2.55 6.62 8.98
N ALA A 106 -3.15 5.49 8.60
CA ALA A 106 -3.52 4.46 9.55
C ALA A 106 -2.31 3.83 10.24
N HIS A 107 -1.24 3.53 9.49
CA HIS A 107 0.00 3.04 10.09
C HIS A 107 0.65 4.08 11.01
N ALA A 108 0.66 5.36 10.62
CA ALA A 108 1.18 6.43 11.46
C ALA A 108 0.42 6.51 12.79
N SER A 109 -0.91 6.35 12.78
CA SER A 109 -1.72 6.26 14.00
C SER A 109 -1.35 5.07 14.88
N THR A 110 -1.10 3.89 14.28
CA THR A 110 -0.62 2.71 15.03
C THR A 110 0.71 2.99 15.73
N VAL A 111 1.68 3.59 15.02
CA VAL A 111 2.99 3.93 15.60
C VAL A 111 2.82 4.94 16.74
N ALA A 112 2.03 5.99 16.55
CA ALA A 112 1.78 6.99 17.57
C ALA A 112 1.14 6.39 18.82
N ALA A 113 0.10 5.57 18.67
CA ALA A 113 -0.59 4.93 19.80
C ALA A 113 0.33 3.94 20.53
N MET A 114 1.21 3.23 19.80
CA MET A 114 2.23 2.38 20.41
C MET A 114 3.25 3.18 21.22
N THR A 115 3.71 4.33 20.72
CA THR A 115 4.60 5.24 21.45
C THR A 115 3.94 5.76 22.73
N GLU A 116 2.69 6.23 22.65
CA GLU A 116 1.93 6.70 23.82
C GLU A 116 1.80 5.59 24.88
N TRP A 117 1.49 4.37 24.45
CA TRP A 117 1.43 3.22 25.34
C TRP A 117 2.80 2.89 25.97
N ILE A 118 3.89 2.85 25.20
CA ILE A 118 5.24 2.64 25.75
C ILE A 118 5.61 3.71 26.79
N THR A 119 5.30 4.99 26.51
CA THR A 119 5.50 6.08 27.45
C THR A 119 4.69 5.87 28.73
N SER A 120 3.43 5.44 28.63
CA SER A 120 2.62 5.14 29.82
C SER A 120 3.21 4.02 30.69
N VAL A 121 3.77 2.98 30.07
CA VAL A 121 4.45 1.88 30.78
C VAL A 121 5.72 2.38 31.47
N ALA A 122 6.51 3.22 30.79
CA ALA A 122 7.71 3.82 31.37
C ALA A 122 7.39 4.66 32.60
N VAL A 123 6.37 5.53 32.51
CA VAL A 123 5.90 6.35 33.64
C VAL A 123 5.40 5.49 34.79
N TRP A 124 4.63 4.43 34.51
CA TRP A 124 4.17 3.49 35.53
C TRP A 124 5.32 2.75 36.22
N LYS A 125 6.40 2.39 35.51
CA LYS A 125 7.58 1.78 36.13
C LYS A 125 8.43 2.78 36.91
N GLU A 126 8.54 4.03 36.45
CA GLU A 126 9.35 5.07 37.07
C GLU A 126 8.87 5.46 38.49
N GLN A 127 7.62 5.20 38.83
CA GLN A 127 7.13 5.43 40.20
C GLN A 127 7.91 4.64 41.27
N ALA A 128 8.53 3.50 40.90
CA ALA A 128 9.42 2.75 41.78
C ALA A 128 10.64 3.56 42.21
N ALA A 129 11.22 4.35 41.30
CA ALA A 129 12.32 5.26 41.60
C ALA A 129 11.88 6.42 42.51
N GLN A 130 10.58 6.69 42.59
CA GLN A 130 9.96 7.69 43.44
C GLN A 130 9.49 7.11 44.79
N GLY A 131 9.85 5.87 45.11
CA GLY A 131 9.49 5.20 46.36
C GLY A 131 8.05 4.67 46.42
N ARG A 132 7.33 4.61 45.29
CA ARG A 132 6.01 3.98 45.18
C ARG A 132 6.13 2.62 44.50
N THR A 133 5.59 1.58 45.12
CA THR A 133 5.56 0.25 44.50
C THR A 133 4.56 0.22 43.33
N PRO A 134 4.99 -0.10 42.10
CA PRO A 134 4.06 -0.26 40.99
C PRO A 134 3.10 -1.42 41.24
N LEU A 135 1.80 -1.16 41.14
CA LEU A 135 0.77 -2.18 41.30
C LEU A 135 0.03 -2.38 39.98
N ARG A 136 -0.23 -3.65 39.63
CA ARG A 136 -1.03 -4.01 38.45
C ARG A 136 -2.52 -4.08 38.78
N ASP A 137 -2.99 -3.14 39.59
CA ASP A 137 -4.38 -3.02 39.99
C ASP A 137 -4.93 -1.66 39.52
N PRO A 138 -5.87 -1.61 38.56
CA PRO A 138 -6.39 -0.36 38.05
C PRO A 138 -7.23 0.43 39.08
N ALA A 139 -7.71 -0.20 40.16
CA ALA A 139 -8.40 0.49 41.24
C ALA A 139 -7.43 1.15 42.22
N GLY A 140 -6.28 0.51 42.47
CA GLY A 140 -5.25 0.98 43.40
C GLY A 140 -4.12 1.81 42.76
N ASP A 141 -3.90 1.71 41.46
CA ASP A 141 -2.82 2.38 40.72
C ASP A 141 -3.35 3.10 39.46
N PRO A 142 -3.51 4.44 39.49
CA PRO A 142 -4.02 5.20 38.36
C PRO A 142 -3.06 5.23 37.16
N LEU A 143 -1.76 4.99 37.36
CA LEU A 143 -0.78 4.89 36.28
C LEU A 143 -0.94 3.56 35.55
N TRP A 144 -1.20 2.47 36.26
CA TRP A 144 -1.56 1.20 35.63
C TRP A 144 -2.89 1.30 34.86
N ALA A 145 -3.89 2.00 35.42
CA ALA A 145 -5.12 2.27 34.68
C ALA A 145 -4.85 3.09 33.39
N ALA A 146 -3.86 3.98 33.38
CA ALA A 146 -3.44 4.69 32.17
C ALA A 146 -2.79 3.74 31.14
N VAL A 147 -1.91 2.83 31.59
CA VAL A 147 -1.32 1.78 30.73
C VAL A 147 -2.39 0.98 30.02
N LEU A 148 -3.43 0.55 30.73
CA LEU A 148 -4.54 -0.22 30.15
C LEU A 148 -5.35 0.60 29.12
N ARG A 149 -5.58 1.89 29.38
CA ARG A 149 -6.27 2.77 28.43
C ARG A 149 -5.49 2.96 27.14
N GLU A 150 -4.19 3.25 27.26
CA GLU A 150 -3.33 3.42 26.07
C GLU A 150 -3.15 2.10 25.32
N ALA A 151 -3.12 0.96 26.01
CA ALA A 151 -3.10 -0.35 25.37
C ALA A 151 -4.36 -0.60 24.53
N ALA A 152 -5.54 -0.23 25.02
CA ALA A 152 -6.80 -0.35 24.29
C ALA A 152 -6.83 0.60 23.07
N ARG A 153 -6.27 1.81 23.19
CA ARG A 153 -6.14 2.76 22.07
C ARG A 153 -5.21 2.26 20.98
N ALA A 154 -4.06 1.69 21.37
CA ALA A 154 -3.14 1.04 20.44
C ALA A 154 -3.84 -0.11 19.71
N GLN A 155 -4.50 -1.02 20.44
CA GLN A 155 -5.26 -2.12 19.84
C GLN A 155 -6.31 -1.65 18.84
N LYS A 156 -7.06 -0.59 19.16
CA LYS A 156 -8.04 -0.03 18.25
C LYS A 156 -7.39 0.47 16.96
N SER A 157 -6.26 1.17 17.07
CA SER A 157 -5.50 1.67 15.91
C SER A 157 -4.95 0.53 15.05
N ASP A 158 -4.44 -0.54 15.69
CA ASP A 158 -3.98 -1.76 15.01
C ASP A 158 -5.10 -2.39 14.17
N LEU A 159 -6.29 -2.55 14.75
CA LEU A 159 -7.46 -3.14 14.07
C LEU A 159 -7.95 -2.26 12.91
N GLU A 160 -7.97 -0.94 13.09
CA GLU A 160 -8.33 0.00 12.02
C GLU A 160 -7.34 -0.07 10.86
N PHE A 161 -6.03 -0.15 11.15
CA PHE A 161 -5.01 -0.33 10.13
C PHE A 161 -5.20 -1.63 9.35
N VAL A 162 -5.39 -2.76 10.04
CA VAL A 162 -5.64 -4.07 9.39
C VAL A 162 -6.87 -4.01 8.49
N ALA A 163 -7.97 -3.43 8.96
CA ALA A 163 -9.20 -3.30 8.17
C ALA A 163 -8.98 -2.45 6.90
N ILE A 164 -8.21 -1.36 6.99
CA ILE A 164 -7.89 -0.50 5.85
C ILE A 164 -7.06 -1.26 4.82
N VAL A 165 -6.02 -1.98 5.26
CA VAL A 165 -5.16 -2.77 4.37
C VAL A 165 -5.95 -3.89 3.70
N GLN A 166 -6.84 -4.58 4.42
CA GLN A 166 -7.71 -5.61 3.86
C GLN A 166 -8.60 -5.08 2.74
N VAL A 167 -9.24 -3.92 2.95
CA VAL A 167 -10.06 -3.27 1.91
C VAL A 167 -9.22 -2.94 0.68
N GLU A 168 -7.98 -2.44 0.85
CA GLU A 168 -7.12 -2.13 -0.30
C GLU A 168 -6.64 -3.37 -1.06
N ILE A 169 -6.31 -4.45 -0.36
CA ILE A 169 -5.92 -5.70 -1.02
C ILE A 169 -7.09 -6.29 -1.81
N GLN A 170 -8.30 -6.23 -1.25
CA GLN A 170 -9.52 -6.72 -1.90
C GLN A 170 -9.93 -5.84 -3.09
N THR A 171 -9.67 -4.54 -3.03
CA THR A 171 -9.89 -3.59 -4.12
C THR A 171 -8.70 -3.49 -5.07
N LYS A 172 -7.91 -4.58 -5.22
CA LYS A 172 -6.90 -4.70 -6.29
C LYS A 172 -7.49 -4.03 -7.53
N PRO A 173 -6.80 -3.09 -8.18
CA PRO A 173 -7.29 -2.56 -9.45
C PRO A 173 -7.43 -3.78 -10.36
N GLU A 174 -8.65 -4.25 -10.52
CA GLU A 174 -8.95 -5.22 -11.55
C GLU A 174 -8.45 -4.57 -12.83
N ALA A 175 -7.79 -5.36 -13.66
CA ALA A 175 -7.49 -5.00 -15.03
C ALA A 175 -8.80 -4.93 -15.84
N ASP A 176 -9.84 -4.34 -15.26
CA ASP A 176 -11.18 -4.26 -15.78
C ASP A 176 -11.19 -3.12 -16.78
N GLY A 177 -11.10 -3.52 -18.04
CA GLY A 177 -11.87 -2.87 -19.09
C GLY A 177 -11.55 -1.40 -19.40
N ALA A 178 -10.38 -0.87 -19.03
CA ALA A 178 -9.92 0.41 -19.56
C ALA A 178 -9.48 0.30 -21.03
N ALA A 179 -10.40 -0.16 -21.89
CA ALA A 179 -10.55 0.41 -23.20
C ALA A 179 -10.85 1.91 -23.02
N HIS A 180 -9.80 2.72 -22.86
CA HIS A 180 -9.89 4.17 -22.77
C HIS A 180 -8.99 4.80 -23.85
N PRO A 181 -9.22 6.07 -24.21
CA PRO A 181 -10.05 6.52 -25.31
C PRO A 181 -9.19 6.90 -26.54
N LEU A 182 -8.54 5.93 -27.17
CA LEU A 182 -7.82 6.19 -28.43
C LEU A 182 -8.65 5.87 -29.69
N LEU A 183 -9.78 5.16 -29.55
CA LEU A 183 -10.74 4.97 -30.64
C LEU A 183 -11.70 6.16 -30.82
N SER A 184 -11.77 7.09 -29.87
CA SER A 184 -12.56 8.32 -30.02
C SER A 184 -11.85 9.44 -30.81
N ARG A 185 -10.60 9.22 -31.25
CA ARG A 185 -9.87 10.14 -32.13
C ARG A 185 -9.88 9.75 -33.61
N LEU A 186 -10.56 8.66 -33.99
CA LEU A 186 -10.69 8.23 -35.39
C LEU A 186 -12.05 8.53 -36.03
N THR A 187 -12.97 9.19 -35.34
CA THR A 187 -14.29 9.58 -35.90
C THR A 187 -14.28 10.91 -36.66
N TRP A 188 -13.14 11.60 -36.79
CA TRP A 188 -13.07 12.91 -37.48
C TRP A 188 -12.90 12.84 -39.02
N TRP A 189 -12.92 11.65 -39.63
CA TRP A 189 -12.78 11.49 -41.10
C TRP A 189 -14.05 11.04 -41.82
N ARG A 190 -15.23 11.17 -41.19
CA ARG A 190 -16.52 11.15 -41.89
C ARG A 190 -17.21 12.48 -41.68
N HIS A 191 -17.36 13.22 -42.78
CA HIS A 191 -18.05 14.50 -42.97
C HIS A 191 -17.13 15.68 -43.28
N ARG A 192 -16.71 15.75 -44.54
CA ARG A 192 -16.88 17.00 -45.31
C ARG A 192 -17.50 16.67 -46.67
N PRO A 193 -18.56 17.43 -47.09
CA PRO A 193 -19.19 17.32 -48.40
C PRO A 193 -18.26 17.81 -49.52
#